data_AF-C6WAW3-F1
#
_entry.id   AF-C6WAW3-F1
#
_cell.length_a   1.000
_cell.length_b   1.000
_cell.length_c   1.000
_cell.angle_alpha   90.00
_cell.angle_beta   90.00
_cell.angle_gamma   90.00
#
_symmetry.space_group_name_H-M   'P 1'
#
loop_
_entity.id
_entity.type
_entity.pdbx_description
1 polymer ?
#
loop_
_entity_poly.entity_id
_entity_poly.type
_entity_poly.pdbx_seq_one_letter_code
_entity_poly.pdbx_strand_id
1 'polypeptide(L)'
;MSASVTGCNVGASPIHYYYPPGGGRFTMFYSGNCGTNWIQWDGPNVCTWKRVQSAYGSWTRWELDHATWSYSMQIYAPGTTTVDVEWAVGSSGYGGGTCDGGTCDGGAWDYAHDVGKHGWYTV
;
A
#
# COMPACT_ATOMS: atom_id res chain seq x y z
N MET A 1 9.91 5.53 -16.95
CA MET A 1 11.12 5.31 -16.13
C MET A 1 10.87 4.04 -15.34
N SER A 2 11.67 3.00 -15.58
CA SER A 2 11.50 1.69 -14.94
C SER A 2 11.94 1.79 -13.49
N ALA A 3 11.02 1.60 -12.55
CA ALA A 3 11.40 1.38 -11.15
C ALA A 3 12.40 0.21 -11.12
N SER A 4 13.49 0.38 -10.38
CA SER A 4 14.52 -0.63 -10.18
C SER A 4 13.88 -1.93 -9.70
N VAL A 5 13.76 -2.89 -10.61
CA VAL A 5 13.27 -4.24 -10.30
C VAL A 5 14.35 -4.91 -9.46
N THR A 6 14.24 -4.81 -8.14
CA THR A 6 14.74 -5.88 -7.28
C THR A 6 14.13 -7.16 -7.85
N GLY A 7 14.95 -8.11 -8.33
CA GLY A 7 14.50 -9.32 -9.04
C GLY A 7 13.44 -10.15 -8.29
N CYS A 8 13.14 -9.81 -7.05
CA CYS A 8 12.04 -10.31 -6.23
C CYS A 8 10.65 -10.21 -6.86
N ASN A 9 10.39 -9.28 -7.78
CA ASN A 9 9.09 -9.27 -8.47
C ASN A 9 8.94 -10.43 -9.47
N VAL A 10 10.05 -11.04 -9.92
CA VAL A 10 10.00 -12.16 -10.87
C VAL A 10 9.41 -13.38 -10.16
N GLY A 11 8.26 -13.85 -10.66
CA GLY A 11 7.55 -14.99 -10.08
C GLY A 11 6.78 -14.67 -8.79
N ALA A 12 6.61 -13.40 -8.45
CA ALA A 12 5.75 -13.01 -7.34
C ALA A 12 4.28 -13.28 -7.67
N SER A 13 3.53 -13.69 -6.66
CA SER A 13 2.10 -14.01 -6.79
C SER A 13 1.26 -13.17 -5.83
N PRO A 14 0.04 -12.79 -6.25
CA PRO A 14 -0.91 -12.16 -5.36
C PRO A 14 -1.44 -13.19 -4.36
N ILE A 15 -1.43 -12.85 -3.07
CA ILE A 15 -1.89 -13.72 -1.98
C ILE A 15 -3.15 -13.19 -1.29
N HIS A 16 -3.45 -11.90 -1.44
CA HIS A 16 -4.68 -11.30 -0.93
C HIS A 16 -5.09 -10.09 -1.76
N TYR A 17 -6.40 -9.83 -1.82
CA TYR A 17 -6.98 -8.67 -2.49
C TYR A 17 -7.92 -7.94 -1.54
N TYR A 18 -7.81 -6.63 -1.49
CA TYR A 18 -8.69 -5.77 -0.73
C TYR A 18 -9.23 -4.64 -1.62
N TYR A 19 -10.52 -4.35 -1.50
CA TYR A 19 -11.22 -3.37 -2.31
C TYR A 19 -11.72 -2.21 -1.43
N PRO A 20 -11.00 -1.07 -1.40
CA PRO A 20 -11.37 0.04 -0.53
C PRO A 20 -12.62 0.78 -1.04
N PRO A 21 -13.37 1.43 -0.12
CA PRO A 21 -14.49 2.29 -0.48
C PRO A 21 -14.03 3.45 -1.39
N GLY A 22 -14.64 3.59 -2.56
CA GLY A 22 -14.31 4.63 -3.54
C GLY A 22 -13.50 4.15 -4.75
N GLY A 23 -13.28 2.84 -4.88
CA GLY A 23 -12.73 2.21 -6.08
C GLY A 23 -11.25 1.85 -5.96
N GLY A 24 -10.73 1.18 -6.99
CA GLY A 24 -9.39 0.61 -6.99
C GLY A 24 -9.28 -0.66 -6.13
N ARG A 25 -8.05 -1.16 -6.00
CA ARG A 25 -7.73 -2.43 -5.35
C ARG A 25 -6.34 -2.37 -4.75
N PHE A 26 -6.23 -2.83 -3.51
CA PHE A 26 -4.96 -3.23 -2.95
C PHE A 26 -4.72 -4.72 -3.16
N THR A 27 -3.52 -5.10 -3.58
CA THR A 27 -3.11 -6.49 -3.78
C THR A 27 -1.86 -6.76 -2.96
N MET A 28 -1.93 -7.70 -2.03
CA MET A 28 -0.75 -8.21 -1.35
C MET A 28 -0.04 -9.19 -2.27
N PHE A 29 1.26 -9.00 -2.48
CA PHE A 29 2.12 -9.89 -3.23
C PHE A 29 3.11 -10.58 -2.32
N TYR A 30 3.41 -11.83 -2.65
CA TYR A 30 4.49 -12.61 -2.07
C TYR A 30 5.48 -13.04 -3.17
N SER A 31 6.76 -12.85 -2.92
CA SER A 31 7.84 -13.43 -3.71
C SER A 31 8.42 -14.64 -3.00
N GLY A 32 8.14 -15.84 -3.51
CA GLY A 32 8.78 -17.07 -3.02
C GLY A 32 10.30 -17.07 -3.20
N ASN A 33 10.82 -16.38 -4.22
CA ASN A 33 12.25 -16.32 -4.52
C ASN A 33 13.03 -15.47 -3.50
N CYS A 34 12.44 -14.36 -3.03
CA CYS A 34 13.07 -13.48 -2.06
C CYS A 34 12.55 -13.64 -0.63
N GLY A 35 11.45 -14.39 -0.43
CA GLY A 35 10.74 -14.44 0.84
C GLY A 35 10.18 -13.07 1.25
N THR A 36 9.87 -12.20 0.29
CA THR A 36 9.42 -10.83 0.55
C THR A 36 7.94 -10.63 0.24
N ASN A 37 7.32 -9.68 0.95
CA ASN A 37 5.93 -9.27 0.74
C ASN A 37 5.85 -7.76 0.58
N TRP A 38 4.86 -7.30 -0.19
CA TRP A 38 4.52 -5.89 -0.35
C TRP A 38 3.07 -5.75 -0.81
N ILE A 39 2.49 -4.58 -0.60
CA ILE A 39 1.16 -4.25 -1.08
C ILE A 39 1.24 -3.33 -2.30
N GLN A 40 0.42 -3.61 -3.31
CA GLN A 40 0.28 -2.79 -4.52
C GLN A 40 -1.10 -2.14 -4.54
N TRP A 41 -1.15 -0.90 -5.02
CA TRP A 41 -2.37 -0.22 -5.42
C TRP A 41 -2.54 -0.33 -6.94
N ASP A 42 -3.77 -0.61 -7.36
CA ASP A 42 -4.21 -0.49 -8.75
C ASP A 42 -5.60 0.15 -8.77
N GLY A 43 -5.73 1.33 -9.35
CA GLY A 43 -6.98 2.07 -9.28
C GLY A 43 -6.94 3.48 -9.87
N PRO A 44 -7.90 4.35 -9.48
CA PRO A 44 -7.91 5.75 -9.86
C PRO A 44 -6.64 6.48 -9.44
N ASN A 45 -6.33 7.59 -10.11
CA ASN A 45 -5.21 8.45 -9.75
C ASN A 45 -5.53 9.29 -8.50
N VAL A 46 -5.31 8.71 -7.33
CA VAL A 46 -5.57 9.30 -6.00
C VAL A 46 -4.38 9.09 -5.09
N CYS A 47 -4.29 9.90 -4.02
CA CYS A 47 -3.30 9.67 -2.98
C CYS A 47 -3.55 8.33 -2.29
N THR A 48 -2.50 7.55 -2.09
CA THR A 48 -2.55 6.30 -1.36
C THR A 48 -1.45 6.29 -0.31
N TRP A 49 -1.79 5.81 0.87
CA TRP A 49 -0.83 5.56 1.94
C TRP A 49 -0.80 4.06 2.19
N LYS A 50 0.41 3.48 2.22
CA LYS A 50 0.62 2.06 2.48
C LYS A 50 1.75 1.86 3.47
N ARG A 51 1.57 0.93 4.40
CA ARG A 51 2.66 0.33 5.17
C ARG A 51 2.37 -1.12 5.48
N VAL A 52 3.43 -1.87 5.72
CA VAL A 52 3.36 -3.29 6.03
C VAL A 52 4.27 -3.62 7.21
N GLN A 53 3.94 -4.67 7.93
CA GLN A 53 4.84 -5.29 8.90
C GLN A 53 4.69 -6.81 8.85
N SER A 54 5.77 -7.53 9.15
CA SER A 54 5.66 -8.94 9.47
C SER A 54 5.32 -9.10 10.95
N ALA A 55 4.79 -10.25 11.35
CA ALA A 55 4.44 -10.56 12.74
C ALA A 55 5.57 -10.34 13.77
N TYR A 56 6.83 -10.36 13.32
CA TYR A 56 8.01 -10.16 14.16
C TYR A 56 8.79 -8.88 13.81
N GLY A 57 8.27 -8.08 12.86
CA GLY A 57 8.90 -6.89 12.35
C GLY A 57 8.35 -5.60 12.98
N SER A 58 8.96 -4.48 12.60
CA SER A 58 8.36 -3.16 12.81
C SER A 58 7.64 -2.74 11.53
N TRP A 59 6.60 -1.91 11.68
CA TRP A 59 6.00 -1.19 10.56
C TRP A 59 7.06 -0.51 9.70
N THR A 60 6.95 -0.70 8.38
CA THR A 60 7.64 0.17 7.44
C THR A 60 7.17 1.61 7.63
N ARG A 61 7.97 2.56 7.13
CA ARG A 61 7.48 3.93 6.99
C ARG A 61 6.24 3.92 6.09
N TRP A 62 5.37 4.90 6.31
CA TRP A 62 4.28 5.17 5.38
C TRP A 62 4.87 5.56 4.02
N GLU A 63 4.44 4.87 2.98
CA GLU A 63 4.68 5.28 1.60
C GLU A 63 3.45 5.97 1.05
N LEU A 64 3.68 7.16 0.52
CA LEU A 64 2.67 8.05 -0.03
C LEU A 64 2.88 8.18 -1.53
N ASP A 65 1.86 7.81 -2.31
CA ASP A 65 1.92 7.87 -3.77
C ASP A 65 0.66 8.52 -4.34
N HIS A 66 0.82 9.30 -5.42
CA HIS A 66 -0.27 9.78 -6.27
C HIS A 66 -0.12 9.17 -7.68
N ALA A 67 -0.71 7.99 -7.87
CA ALA A 67 -0.63 7.29 -9.15
C ALA A 67 -1.81 6.32 -9.30
N THR A 68 -2.07 5.91 -10.54
CA THR A 68 -3.00 4.81 -10.82
C THR A 68 -2.44 3.45 -10.39
N TRP A 69 -1.11 3.35 -10.26
CA TRP A 69 -0.41 2.18 -9.77
C TRP A 69 0.78 2.59 -8.92
N SER A 70 0.94 1.93 -7.77
CA SER A 70 2.07 2.12 -6.87
C SER A 70 2.22 0.90 -5.97
N TYR A 71 3.33 0.78 -5.25
CA TYR A 71 3.55 -0.33 -4.31
C TYR A 71 4.17 0.16 -3.00
N SER A 72 4.17 -0.67 -1.96
CA SER A 72 4.80 -0.36 -0.66
C SER A 72 6.29 -0.75 -0.65
N MET A 73 7.01 -0.36 0.41
CA MET A 73 8.25 -1.01 0.78
C MET A 73 8.04 -2.52 0.87
N GLN A 74 9.02 -3.28 0.39
CA GLN A 74 9.07 -4.72 0.58
C GLN A 74 9.59 -5.05 1.97
N ILE A 75 9.00 -6.06 2.59
CA ILE A 75 9.47 -6.63 3.86
C ILE A 75 9.82 -8.09 3.68
N TYR A 76 10.76 -8.58 4.48
CA TYR A 76 11.06 -10.00 4.55
C TYR A 76 10.04 -10.70 5.47
N ALA A 77 9.28 -11.63 4.89
CA ALA A 77 8.28 -12.45 5.56
C ALA A 77 8.07 -13.77 4.78
N PRO A 78 9.01 -14.73 4.90
CA PRO A 78 8.98 -15.96 4.12
C PRO A 78 7.93 -16.96 4.64
N GLY A 79 7.51 -17.86 3.76
CA GLY A 79 6.68 -19.02 4.14
C GLY A 79 5.31 -18.61 4.65
N THR A 80 4.97 -19.06 5.87
CA THR A 80 3.68 -18.76 6.53
C THR A 80 3.81 -17.60 7.52
N THR A 81 4.80 -16.72 7.34
CA THR A 81 4.94 -15.54 8.20
C THR A 81 3.77 -14.62 7.95
N THR A 82 2.99 -14.38 9.00
CA THR A 82 1.87 -13.45 8.96
C THR A 82 2.33 -12.03 8.66
N VAL A 83 1.57 -11.33 7.82
CA VAL A 83 1.84 -9.94 7.44
C VAL A 83 0.61 -9.09 7.74
N ASP A 84 0.83 -7.99 8.45
CA ASP A 84 -0.18 -6.96 8.62
C ASP A 84 0.01 -5.86 7.60
N VAL A 85 -1.11 -5.39 7.09
CA VAL A 85 -1.21 -4.25 6.18
C VAL A 85 -1.96 -3.15 6.87
N GLU A 86 -1.51 -1.93 6.65
CA GLU A 86 -2.32 -0.75 6.88
C GLU A 86 -2.32 0.14 5.65
N TRP A 87 -3.50 0.65 5.30
CA TRP A 87 -3.70 1.43 4.09
C TRP A 87 -4.68 2.58 4.33
N ALA A 88 -4.53 3.65 3.55
CA ALA A 88 -5.53 4.70 3.42
C ALA A 88 -5.64 5.16 1.95
N VAL A 89 -6.83 5.58 1.54
CA VAL A 89 -7.09 6.07 0.17
C VAL A 89 -7.70 7.46 0.18
N GLY A 90 -7.05 8.36 -0.55
CA GLY A 90 -7.51 9.69 -0.90
C GLY A 90 -8.89 9.67 -1.55
N SER A 91 -9.73 10.65 -1.24
CA SER A 91 -10.94 10.90 -2.01
C SER A 91 -10.70 12.00 -3.04
N SER A 92 -11.29 11.87 -4.22
CA SER A 92 -11.21 12.90 -5.27
C SER A 92 -11.98 14.18 -4.93
N GLY A 93 -12.79 14.19 -3.87
CA GLY A 93 -13.72 15.28 -3.52
C GLY A 93 -13.50 15.95 -2.16
N TYR A 94 -12.50 15.54 -1.37
CA TYR A 94 -12.26 16.09 -0.03
C TYR A 94 -10.94 16.88 -0.03
N GLY A 95 -11.06 18.21 -0.19
CA GLY A 95 -9.95 19.16 -0.13
C GLY A 95 -9.40 19.38 1.28
N GLY A 96 -8.89 18.32 1.92
CA GLY A 96 -8.40 18.36 3.31
C GLY A 96 -7.13 17.56 3.58
N GLY A 97 -6.67 16.75 2.63
CA GLY A 97 -5.24 16.58 2.36
C GLY A 97 -5.11 17.06 0.94
N THR A 98 -4.66 18.30 0.76
CA THR A 98 -4.71 18.97 -0.54
C THR A 98 -4.00 18.10 -1.57
N CYS A 99 -4.77 17.49 -2.47
CA CYS A 99 -4.32 17.25 -3.84
C CYS A 99 -4.28 18.61 -4.56
N ASP A 100 -3.52 19.58 -4.03
CA ASP A 100 -3.36 20.88 -4.67
C ASP A 100 -2.19 20.77 -5.65
N GLY A 101 -2.48 20.94 -6.93
CA GLY A 101 -1.48 20.82 -8.00
C GLY A 101 -0.86 19.43 -8.20
N GLY A 102 -1.40 18.35 -7.61
CA GLY A 102 -0.86 16.98 -7.74
C GLY A 102 0.14 16.56 -6.64
N THR A 103 0.18 17.29 -5.53
CA THR A 103 0.95 16.91 -4.33
C THR A 103 0.00 16.29 -3.31
N CYS A 104 0.39 15.23 -2.61
CA CYS A 104 -0.41 14.68 -1.51
C CYS A 104 0.03 15.34 -0.19
N ASP A 105 -0.76 16.27 0.34
CA ASP A 105 -0.48 16.89 1.64
C ASP A 105 -1.24 16.19 2.77
N GLY A 106 -0.57 15.96 3.91
CA GLY A 106 -1.16 15.36 5.12
C GLY A 106 -0.48 14.07 5.58
N GLY A 107 -0.47 13.83 6.89
CA GLY A 107 0.01 12.57 7.45
C GLY A 107 -0.96 11.43 7.12
N ALA A 108 -0.43 10.24 6.86
CA ALA A 108 -1.24 9.03 6.69
C ALA A 108 -2.25 8.81 7.83
N TRP A 109 -1.85 9.21 9.05
CA TRP A 109 -2.64 9.14 10.27
C TRP A 109 -3.82 10.12 10.28
N ASP A 110 -3.61 11.37 9.85
CA ASP A 110 -4.68 12.38 9.82
C ASP A 110 -5.74 11.99 8.77
N TYR A 111 -5.29 11.52 7.59
CA TYR A 111 -6.21 11.04 6.55
C TYR A 111 -6.90 9.72 6.91
N ALA A 112 -6.20 8.80 7.60
CA ALA A 112 -6.77 7.53 8.04
C ALA A 112 -7.95 7.70 9.01
N HIS A 113 -7.86 8.69 9.91
CA HIS A 113 -8.88 8.93 10.93
C HIS A 113 -10.04 9.82 10.45
N ASP A 114 -9.79 10.78 9.54
CA ASP A 114 -10.81 11.77 9.16
C ASP A 114 -11.80 11.29 8.09
N VAL A 115 -11.42 10.39 7.17
CA VAL A 115 -12.29 10.02 6.03
C VAL A 115 -12.86 8.61 6.06
N GLY A 116 -12.48 7.77 7.03
CA GLY A 116 -12.97 6.39 7.15
C GLY A 116 -12.60 5.48 5.96
N LYS A 117 -11.70 5.93 5.07
CA LYS A 117 -11.13 5.14 3.96
C LYS A 117 -9.77 4.60 4.36
N HIS A 118 -9.75 3.98 5.52
CA HIS A 118 -8.61 3.32 6.10
C HIS A 118 -9.02 1.92 6.51
N GLY A 119 -8.04 1.04 6.56
CA GLY A 119 -8.24 -0.25 7.14
C GLY A 119 -6.93 -0.94 7.41
N TRP A 120 -7.06 -2.03 8.14
CA TRP A 120 -6.00 -2.95 8.41
C TRP A 120 -6.49 -4.36 8.11
N TYR A 121 -5.60 -5.20 7.61
CA TYR A 121 -5.88 -6.61 7.45
C TYR A 121 -4.61 -7.44 7.61
N THR A 122 -4.80 -8.66 8.06
CA THR A 122 -3.74 -9.64 8.31
C THR A 122 -3.85 -10.76 7.29
N VAL A 123 -2.73 -11.14 6.68
CA VAL A 123 -2.61 -12.22 5.69
C VAL A 123 -1.63 -13.28 6.19
#